data_AF-S7XS08-F1
#
_entry.id   AF-S7XS08-F1
#
_cell.length_a   1.000
_cell.length_b   1.000
_cell.length_c   1.000
_cell.angle_alpha   90.00
_cell.angle_beta   90.00
_cell.angle_gamma   90.00
#
_symmetry.space_group_name_H-M   'P 1'
#
loop_
_entity.id
_entity.type
_entity.pdbx_description
1 polymer ?
#
loop_
_entity_poly.entity_id
_entity_poly.type
_entity_poly.pdbx_seq_one_letter_code
_entity_poly.pdbx_strand_id
1 'polypeptide(L)'
;MKKKTLAQLDGIIGLVTGTILTILPIIIIMIASIFDDEEVVGVILGIIFIIFSLVKIGILILGILSLIYYKDDNRISIAPSVLLIVGSALALVPLLGWIGGIVIIVGASLFLGSLKKFKVEL
;
A
#
# COMPACT_ATOMS: atom_id res chain seq x y z
N MET A 1 -3.83 21.88 9.24
CA MET A 1 -3.60 21.59 7.81
C MET A 1 -2.72 20.36 7.58
N LYS A 2 -1.50 20.28 8.13
CA LYS A 2 -0.55 19.16 7.90
C LYS A 2 -1.13 17.74 8.11
N LYS A 3 -1.91 17.53 9.17
CA LYS A 3 -2.58 16.24 9.48
C LYS A 3 -3.61 15.78 8.43
N LYS A 4 -4.38 16.72 7.86
CA LYS A 4 -5.33 16.39 6.79
C LYS A 4 -4.61 15.98 5.52
N THR A 5 -3.54 16.70 5.17
CA THR A 5 -2.73 16.44 3.98
C THR A 5 -2.03 15.09 4.05
N LEU A 6 -1.44 14.74 5.20
CA LEU A 6 -0.81 13.43 5.36
C LEU A 6 -1.86 12.30 5.26
N ALA A 7 -3.04 12.45 5.86
CA ALA A 7 -4.10 11.43 5.75
C ALA A 7 -4.62 11.27 4.32
N GLN A 8 -4.68 12.37 3.55
CA GLN A 8 -4.96 12.32 2.12
C GLN A 8 -3.88 11.56 1.37
N LEU A 9 -2.61 11.83 1.67
CA LEU A 9 -1.48 11.19 1.03
C LEU A 9 -1.43 9.69 1.33
N ASP A 10 -1.56 9.30 2.59
CA ASP A 10 -1.59 7.91 3.05
C ASP A 10 -2.72 7.14 2.36
N GLY A 11 -3.89 7.78 2.27
CA GLY A 11 -5.06 7.22 1.59
C GLY A 11 -4.84 7.05 0.07
N ILE A 12 -4.33 8.06 -0.62
CA ILE A 12 -4.15 7.98 -2.09
C ILE A 12 -3.01 7.02 -2.44
N ILE A 13 -1.86 7.15 -1.79
CA ILE A 13 -0.69 6.30 -2.04
C ILE A 13 -1.03 4.85 -1.72
N GLY A 14 -1.66 4.59 -0.56
CA GLY A 14 -2.08 3.25 -0.18
C GLY A 14 -3.09 2.65 -1.18
N LEU A 15 -4.05 3.43 -1.67
CA LEU A 15 -5.03 2.93 -2.65
C LEU A 15 -4.36 2.54 -3.98
N VAL A 16 -3.52 3.41 -4.53
CA VAL A 16 -2.82 3.18 -5.80
C VAL A 16 -1.91 1.96 -5.67
N THR A 17 -1.04 1.96 -4.66
CA THR A 17 -0.07 0.86 -4.47
C THR A 17 -0.76 -0.45 -4.12
N GLY A 18 -1.76 -0.45 -3.25
CA GLY A 18 -2.53 -1.64 -2.90
C GLY A 18 -3.28 -2.24 -4.08
N THR A 19 -3.82 -1.40 -4.98
CA THR A 19 -4.46 -1.86 -6.23
C THR A 19 -3.45 -2.52 -7.14
N ILE A 20 -2.30 -1.88 -7.38
CA ILE A 20 -1.24 -2.44 -8.22
C ILE A 20 -0.75 -3.77 -7.64
N LEU A 21 -0.52 -3.86 -6.33
CA LEU A 21 -0.10 -5.10 -5.67
C LEU A 21 -1.14 -6.22 -5.80
N THR A 22 -2.43 -5.88 -5.77
CA THR A 22 -3.53 -6.86 -5.90
C THR A 22 -3.59 -7.46 -7.30
N ILE A 23 -3.35 -6.66 -8.34
CA ILE A 23 -3.38 -7.13 -9.74
C ILE A 23 -2.04 -7.70 -10.21
N LEU A 24 -0.95 -7.49 -9.45
CA LEU A 24 0.40 -7.91 -9.83
C LEU A 24 0.52 -9.40 -10.24
N PRO A 25 -0.14 -10.38 -9.58
CA PRO A 25 -0.08 -11.77 -10.02
C PRO A 25 -0.59 -11.98 -11.45
N ILE A 26 -1.62 -11.24 -11.86
CA ILE A 26 -2.17 -11.31 -13.22
C ILE A 26 -1.13 -10.79 -14.22
N ILE A 27 -0.43 -9.69 -13.87
CA ILE A 27 0.64 -9.12 -14.69
C ILE A 27 1.80 -10.11 -14.84
N ILE A 28 2.19 -10.80 -13.75
CA ILE A 28 3.25 -11.81 -13.78
C ILE A 28 2.90 -12.96 -14.71
N ILE A 29 1.68 -13.51 -14.62
CA ILE A 29 1.21 -14.59 -15.50
C ILE A 29 1.19 -14.11 -16.96
N MET A 30 0.73 -12.88 -17.20
CA MET A 30 0.69 -12.30 -18.54
C MET A 30 2.09 -12.19 -19.16
N ILE A 31 3.09 -11.71 -18.40
CA ILE A 31 4.49 -11.65 -18.87
C ILE A 31 5.00 -13.05 -19.22
N ALA A 32 4.80 -14.02 -18.33
CA ALA A 32 5.23 -15.40 -18.56
C ALA A 32 4.54 -16.05 -19.77
N SER A 33 3.37 -15.57 -20.19
CA SER A 33 2.64 -16.09 -21.36
C SER A 33 2.98 -15.39 -22.69
N ILE A 34 3.60 -14.21 -22.65
CA ILE A 34 3.89 -13.39 -23.85
C ILE A 34 5.31 -13.64 -24.37
N PHE A 35 6.26 -13.94 -23.48
CA PHE A 35 7.66 -14.14 -23.82
C PHE A 35 8.02 -15.63 -23.78
N ASP A 36 8.57 -16.14 -24.89
CA ASP A 36 9.03 -17.53 -25.00
C ASP A 36 10.42 -17.75 -24.37
N ASP A 37 11.19 -16.68 -24.15
CA ASP A 37 12.54 -16.74 -23.59
C ASP A 37 12.52 -16.67 -22.06
N GLU A 38 12.82 -17.80 -21.41
CA GLU A 38 12.83 -17.94 -19.95
C GLU A 38 13.87 -17.03 -19.26
N GLU A 39 15.01 -16.77 -19.90
CA GLU A 39 16.06 -15.91 -19.33
C GLU A 39 15.59 -14.46 -19.30
N VAL A 40 14.94 -14.01 -20.39
CA VAL A 40 14.33 -12.68 -20.48
C VAL A 40 13.20 -12.52 -19.44
N VAL A 41 12.32 -13.51 -19.31
CA VAL A 41 11.24 -13.48 -18.30
C VAL A 41 11.82 -13.40 -16.89
N GLY A 42 12.85 -14.20 -16.59
CA GLY A 42 13.51 -14.20 -15.29
C GLY A 42 14.06 -12.83 -14.90
N VAL A 43 14.74 -12.15 -15.82
CA VAL A 43 15.27 -10.79 -15.60
C VAL A 43 14.14 -9.78 -15.34
N ILE A 44 13.09 -9.79 -16.16
CA ILE A 44 11.94 -8.88 -16.02
C ILE A 44 11.27 -9.08 -14.66
N LEU A 45 10.98 -10.32 -14.28
CA LEU A 45 10.36 -10.64 -12.99
C LEU A 45 11.27 -10.23 -11.82
N GLY A 46 12.58 -10.47 -11.93
CA GLY A 46 13.56 -10.04 -10.92
C GLY A 46 13.51 -8.52 -10.67
N ILE A 47 13.50 -7.72 -11.74
CA ILE A 47 13.39 -6.26 -11.65
C ILE A 47 12.05 -5.85 -11.00
N ILE A 48 10.94 -6.45 -11.42
CA ILE A 48 9.62 -6.22 -10.83
C ILE A 48 9.65 -6.50 -9.32
N PHE A 49 10.18 -7.66 -8.90
CA PHE A 49 10.25 -8.01 -7.48
C PHE A 49 11.08 -7.01 -6.66
N ILE A 50 12.20 -6.52 -7.19
CA ILE A 50 13.03 -5.52 -6.50
C ILE A 50 12.26 -4.20 -6.35
N ILE A 51 11.70 -3.66 -7.45
CA ILE A 51 10.96 -2.39 -7.43
C ILE A 51 9.78 -2.47 -6.48
N PHE A 52 8.98 -3.53 -6.56
CA PHE A 52 7.81 -3.68 -5.69
C PHE A 52 8.19 -3.95 -4.23
N SER A 53 9.34 -4.55 -3.96
CA SER A 53 9.85 -4.67 -2.58
C SER A 53 10.14 -3.30 -1.98
N LEU A 54 10.72 -2.37 -2.74
CA LEU A 54 10.95 -0.99 -2.30
C LEU A 54 9.62 -0.26 -2.05
N VAL A 55 8.62 -0.43 -2.92
CA VAL A 55 7.28 0.15 -2.73
C VAL A 55 6.65 -0.36 -1.43
N LYS A 56 6.71 -1.67 -1.16
CA LYS A 56 6.16 -2.27 0.07
C LYS A 56 6.84 -1.72 1.33
N ILE A 57 8.16 -1.53 1.29
CA ILE A 57 8.91 -0.90 2.39
C ILE A 57 8.45 0.55 2.57
N GLY A 58 8.20 1.29 1.48
CA GLY A 58 7.66 2.65 1.54
C GLY A 58 6.30 2.72 2.24
N ILE A 59 5.38 1.80 1.93
CA ILE A 59 4.06 1.75 2.58
C ILE A 59 4.19 1.34 4.06
N LEU A 60 5.10 0.42 4.38
CA LEU A 60 5.38 0.06 5.77
C LEU A 60 5.85 1.28 6.57
N ILE A 61 6.79 2.06 6.03
CA ILE A 61 7.28 3.28 6.65
C ILE A 61 6.14 4.29 6.81
N LEU A 62 5.31 4.51 5.78
CA LEU A 62 4.14 5.39 5.89
C LEU A 62 3.20 4.92 6.99
N GLY A 63 2.88 3.63 7.08
CA GLY A 63 2.05 3.07 8.15
C GLY A 63 2.60 3.36 9.55
N ILE A 64 3.92 3.21 9.74
CA ILE A 64 4.60 3.53 11.02
C ILE A 64 4.54 5.03 11.30
N LEU A 65 4.86 5.87 10.32
CA LEU A 65 4.85 7.33 10.48
C LEU A 65 3.44 7.82 10.84
N SER A 66 2.41 7.32 10.16
CA SER A 66 1.02 7.70 10.42
C SER A 66 0.55 7.17 11.77
N LEU A 67 0.98 5.98 12.20
CA LEU A 67 0.70 5.46 13.54
C LEU A 67 1.23 6.41 14.64
N ILE A 68 2.47 6.88 14.49
CA ILE A 68 3.09 7.79 15.46
C ILE A 68 2.44 9.18 15.38
N TYR A 69 2.21 9.68 14.17
CA TYR A 69 1.75 11.06 13.95
C TYR A 69 0.29 11.30 14.35
N TYR A 70 -0.55 10.27 14.27
CA TYR A 70 -1.96 10.31 14.66
C TYR A 70 -2.26 9.68 16.02
N LYS A 71 -1.24 9.21 16.76
CA LYS A 71 -1.41 8.49 18.03
C LYS A 71 -2.40 9.16 19.00
N ASP A 72 -2.33 10.48 19.13
CA ASP A 72 -3.17 11.27 20.04
C ASP A 72 -4.26 12.07 19.31
N ASP A 73 -4.58 11.73 18.06
CA ASP A 73 -5.58 12.44 17.24
C ASP A 73 -6.87 11.64 17.05
N ASN A 74 -7.90 12.00 17.82
CA ASN A 74 -9.20 11.31 17.82
C ASN A 74 -9.94 11.33 16.47
N ARG A 75 -9.49 12.12 15.49
CA ARG A 75 -10.10 12.15 14.15
C ARG A 75 -9.73 10.90 13.35
N ILE A 76 -8.55 10.33 13.53
CA ILE A 76 -8.08 9.15 12.79
C ILE A 76 -7.90 8.01 13.78
N SER A 77 -8.55 6.87 13.52
CA SER A 77 -8.36 5.68 14.36
C SER A 77 -7.00 5.04 14.08
N ILE A 78 -6.56 4.17 14.98
CA ILE A 78 -5.30 3.41 14.83
C ILE A 78 -5.36 2.39 13.68
N ALA A 79 -6.57 1.90 13.35
CA ALA A 79 -6.79 0.85 12.36
C ALA A 79 -6.19 1.12 10.96
N PRO A 80 -6.41 2.29 10.31
CA PRO A 80 -5.77 2.63 9.03
C PRO A 80 -4.25 2.40 9.02
N SER A 81 -3.54 2.92 10.02
CA SER A 81 -2.08 2.80 10.13
C SER A 81 -1.64 1.35 10.33
N VAL A 82 -2.33 0.61 11.20
CA VAL A 82 -2.04 -0.81 11.45
C VAL A 82 -2.28 -1.65 10.19
N LEU A 83 -3.34 -1.37 9.43
CA LEU A 83 -3.61 -2.07 8.17
C LEU A 83 -2.54 -1.79 7.11
N LEU A 84 -2.01 -0.56 7.02
CA LEU A 84 -0.86 -0.29 6.14
C LEU A 84 0.38 -1.09 6.57
N ILE A 85 0.65 -1.19 7.88
CA ILE A 85 1.79 -1.97 8.41
C ILE A 85 1.61 -3.45 8.11
N VAL A 86 0.49 -4.04 8.52
CA VAL A 86 0.21 -5.47 8.36
C VAL A 86 0.11 -5.85 6.89
N GLY A 87 -0.59 -5.05 6.09
CA GLY A 87 -0.71 -5.27 4.66
C GLY A 87 0.63 -5.23 3.94
N SER A 88 1.52 -4.30 4.32
CA SER A 88 2.87 -4.22 3.76
C SER A 88 3.75 -5.39 4.18
N ALA A 89 3.67 -5.81 5.45
CA ALA A 89 4.41 -6.97 5.96
C ALA A 89 3.98 -8.26 5.25
N LEU A 90 2.67 -8.46 5.06
CA LEU A 90 2.13 -9.55 4.26
C LEU A 90 2.59 -9.47 2.81
N ALA A 91 2.59 -8.25 2.24
CA ALA A 91 2.97 -8.05 0.86
C ALA A 91 4.45 -8.37 0.58
N LEU A 92 5.33 -8.26 1.58
CA LEU A 92 6.76 -8.63 1.44
C LEU A 92 6.96 -10.13 1.20
N VAL A 93 6.00 -10.97 1.60
CA VAL A 93 6.02 -12.39 1.25
C VAL A 93 5.65 -12.54 -0.24
N PRO A 94 6.53 -13.12 -1.08
CA PRO A 94 6.35 -13.11 -2.55
C PRO A 94 4.98 -13.62 -3.02
N LEU A 95 4.49 -14.73 -2.44
CA LEU A 95 3.21 -15.35 -2.80
C LEU A 95 1.98 -14.68 -2.18
N LEU A 96 2.16 -13.82 -1.16
CA LEU A 96 1.06 -13.15 -0.45
C LEU A 96 0.97 -11.65 -0.79
N GLY A 97 1.76 -11.18 -1.76
CA GLY A 97 1.78 -9.80 -2.27
C GLY A 97 0.40 -9.20 -2.49
N TRP A 98 -0.47 -9.95 -3.14
CA TRP A 98 -1.82 -9.53 -3.50
C TRP A 98 -2.78 -9.45 -2.31
N ILE A 99 -2.65 -10.36 -1.34
CA ILE A 99 -3.41 -10.32 -0.08
C ILE A 99 -3.02 -9.07 0.71
N GLY A 100 -1.72 -8.81 0.80
CA GLY A 100 -1.20 -7.58 1.39
C GLY A 100 -1.75 -6.32 0.70
N GLY A 101 -1.85 -6.34 -0.64
CA GLY A 101 -2.48 -5.29 -1.44
C GLY A 101 -3.93 -5.00 -1.04
N ILE A 102 -4.74 -6.03 -0.84
CA ILE A 102 -6.14 -5.90 -0.37
C ILE A 102 -6.19 -5.25 1.01
N VAL A 103 -5.35 -5.69 1.95
CA VAL A 103 -5.31 -5.13 3.31
C VAL A 103 -4.90 -3.65 3.27
N ILE A 104 -3.93 -3.30 2.42
CA ILE A 104 -3.50 -1.91 2.20
C ILE A 104 -4.67 -1.06 1.66
N ILE A 105 -5.45 -1.57 0.69
CA ILE A 105 -6.62 -0.85 0.13
C ILE A 105 -7.63 -0.52 1.23
N VAL A 106 -7.90 -1.47 2.15
CA VAL A 106 -8.82 -1.24 3.26
C VAL A 106 -8.26 -0.15 4.19
N GLY A 107 -6.99 -0.24 4.59
CA GLY A 107 -6.34 0.78 5.43
C GLY A 107 -6.37 2.18 4.81
N ALA A 108 -6.02 2.26 3.53
CA ALA A 108 -6.04 3.48 2.72
C ALA A 108 -7.45 4.10 2.63
N SER A 109 -8.47 3.27 2.42
CA SER A 109 -9.87 3.71 2.35
C SER A 109 -10.35 4.31 3.67
N LEU A 110 -9.90 3.77 4.80
CA LEU A 110 -10.21 4.32 6.12
C LEU A 110 -9.52 5.68 6.37
N PHE A 111 -8.29 5.89 5.86
CA PHE A 111 -7.65 7.20 5.86
C PHE A 111 -8.47 8.23 5.09
N LEU A 112 -8.89 7.90 3.86
CA LEU A 112 -9.74 8.77 3.04
C LEU A 112 -11.10 9.04 3.69
N GLY A 113 -11.73 8.03 4.28
CA GLY A 113 -12.98 8.17 5.02
C GLY A 113 -12.87 9.11 6.22
N SER A 114 -11.71 9.11 6.91
CA SER A 114 -11.46 9.96 8.07
C SER A 114 -11.32 11.44 7.73
N LEU A 115 -11.09 11.79 6.45
CA LEU A 115 -10.98 13.19 6.00
C LEU A 115 -12.22 14.03 6.30
N LYS A 116 -13.41 13.40 6.37
CA LYS A 116 -14.68 14.07 6.70
C LYS A 116 -14.67 14.68 8.11
N LYS A 117 -13.83 14.18 9.01
CA LYS A 117 -13.68 14.65 10.40
C LYS A 117 -12.72 15.84 10.54
N PHE A 118 -12.07 16.26 9.44
CA PHE A 118 -11.19 17.44 9.40
C PHE A 118 -11.90 18.70 8.91
N LYS A 119 -13.23 18.76 8.99
CA LYS A 119 -13.98 19.99 8.69
C LYS A 119 -13.59 21.10 9.67
N VAL A 120 -13.53 22.32 9.14
CA VAL A 120 -13.41 23.55 9.93
C VAL A 120 -14.81 23.81 10.50
N GLU A 121 -14.94 23.92 11.82
CA GLU A 121 -16.11 24.55 12.42
C GLU A 121 -16.10 26.01 11.94
N LEU A 122 -17.15 26.40 11.20
CA LEU A 122 -17.35 27.75 10.66
C LEU A 122 -17.56 28.76 11.78
#